data_AF-A0A3D5W6D2-F1
#
_entry.id   AF-A0A3D5W6D2-F1
#
_cell.length_a   1.000
_cell.length_b   1.000
_cell.length_c   1.000
_cell.angle_alpha   90.00
_cell.angle_beta   90.00
_cell.angle_gamma   90.00
#
_symmetry.space_group_name_H-M   'P 1'
#
loop_
_entity.id
_entity.type
_entity.pdbx_description
1 polymer ?
#
loop_
_entity_poly.entity_id
_entity_poly.type
_entity_poly.pdbx_seq_one_letter_code
_entity_poly.pdbx_strand_id
1 'polypeptide(L)'
;MIAPRASGNRQNDLHFVAADVALAELVVPGEDSVVPWEAGSEGELVLTHLDRECQLLRFRTGDIVRLTATERCGCGALRSRCWHRVPLRVPRARPAG
;
A
#
# COMPACT_ATOMS: atom_id res chain seq x y z
N MET A 1 8.68 6.10 3.84
CA MET A 1 8.24 4.90 3.09
C MET A 1 7.22 5.23 1.99
N ILE A 2 6.34 6.21 2.19
CA ILE A 2 5.37 6.66 1.18
C ILE A 2 5.57 8.15 0.96
N ALA A 3 5.64 8.61 -0.29
CA ALA A 3 5.81 10.02 -0.60
C ALA A 3 4.82 10.47 -1.69
N PRO A 4 4.15 11.62 -1.53
CA PRO A 4 3.41 12.23 -2.62
C PRO A 4 4.41 12.71 -3.69
N ARG A 5 4.17 12.35 -4.96
CA ARG A 5 4.96 12.88 -6.07
C ARG A 5 4.02 13.17 -7.24
N ALA A 6 3.94 14.44 -7.62
CA ALA A 6 3.17 14.89 -8.77
C ALA A 6 4.06 14.91 -10.02
N SER A 7 3.78 14.06 -11.01
CA SER A 7 4.29 14.21 -12.37
C SER A 7 3.27 13.65 -13.36
N GLY A 8 2.57 14.53 -14.06
CA GLY A 8 1.66 14.23 -15.18
C GLY A 8 0.29 13.65 -14.81
N ASN A 9 -0.78 14.45 -14.93
CA ASN A 9 -2.23 14.12 -14.85
C ASN A 9 -2.77 13.45 -13.54
N ARG A 10 -2.02 12.59 -12.85
CA ARG A 10 -2.44 11.96 -11.58
C ARG A 10 -1.85 12.69 -10.36
N GLN A 11 -2.32 13.90 -10.08
CA GLN A 11 -1.83 14.73 -8.96
C GLN A 11 -2.10 14.15 -7.55
N ASN A 12 -2.89 13.06 -7.41
CA ASN A 12 -3.30 12.53 -6.12
C ASN A 12 -2.70 11.16 -5.74
N ASP A 13 -1.78 10.64 -6.56
CA ASP A 13 -1.17 9.34 -6.29
C ASP A 13 0.09 9.49 -5.42
N LEU A 14 0.19 8.60 -4.44
CA LEU A 14 1.34 8.38 -3.60
C LEU A 14 2.31 7.44 -4.30
N HIS A 15 3.57 7.47 -3.89
CA HIS A 15 4.59 6.54 -4.33
C HIS A 15 5.10 5.75 -3.14
N PHE A 16 5.12 4.43 -3.25
CA PHE A 16 5.88 3.59 -2.33
C PHE A 16 7.34 3.63 -2.75
N VAL A 17 8.22 4.12 -1.86
CA VAL A 17 9.63 4.39 -2.17
C VAL A 17 10.61 3.57 -1.32
N ALA A 18 10.11 2.61 -0.54
CA ALA A 18 10.90 1.80 0.38
C ALA A 18 10.89 0.30 0.03
N ALA A 19 10.73 -0.03 -1.26
CA ALA A 19 10.67 -1.41 -1.74
C ALA A 19 11.99 -2.19 -1.62
N ASP A 20 13.07 -1.50 -1.27
CA ASP A 20 14.40 -2.03 -0.98
C ASP A 20 14.58 -2.43 0.50
N VAL A 21 13.91 -1.75 1.41
CA VAL A 21 14.06 -1.94 2.87
C VAL A 21 12.80 -2.44 3.57
N ALA A 22 11.67 -2.51 2.86
CA ALA A 22 10.41 -3.03 3.37
C ALA A 22 9.63 -3.79 2.30
N LEU A 23 9.11 -4.95 2.68
CA LEU A 23 8.12 -5.69 1.91
C LEU A 23 6.74 -5.09 2.20
N ALA A 24 6.04 -4.65 1.15
CA ALA A 24 4.67 -4.20 1.23
C ALA A 24 3.73 -5.30 0.71
N GLU A 25 2.69 -5.57 1.47
CA GLU A 25 1.61 -6.49 1.14
C GLU A 25 0.28 -5.75 1.19
N LEU A 26 -0.68 -6.20 0.37
CA LEU A 26 -2.08 -5.84 0.53
C LEU A 26 -2.81 -7.03 1.13
N VAL A 27 -3.57 -6.80 2.19
CA VAL A 27 -4.40 -7.84 2.81
C VAL A 27 -5.86 -7.40 2.86
N VAL A 28 -6.75 -8.39 2.87
CA VAL A 28 -8.18 -8.12 3.12
C VAL A 28 -8.32 -7.58 4.55
N PRO A 29 -8.97 -6.42 4.76
CA PRO A 29 -9.11 -5.83 6.09
C PRO A 29 -9.85 -6.78 7.04
N GLY A 30 -9.25 -7.06 8.21
CA GLY A 30 -9.80 -8.02 9.17
C GLY A 30 -9.52 -9.50 8.89
N GLU A 31 -8.83 -9.82 7.78
CA GLU A 31 -8.41 -11.19 7.44
C GLU A 31 -6.89 -11.28 7.22
N ASP A 32 -6.38 -12.50 7.14
CA ASP A 32 -4.97 -12.77 6.79
C ASP A 32 -4.74 -13.03 5.29
N SER A 33 -5.82 -12.97 4.49
CA SER A 33 -5.84 -13.19 3.05
C SER A 33 -5.06 -12.09 2.32
N VAL A 34 -4.01 -12.47 1.58
CA VAL A 34 -3.21 -11.56 0.75
C VAL A 34 -3.91 -11.30 -0.57
N VAL A 35 -3.98 -10.03 -0.96
CA VAL A 35 -4.53 -9.57 -2.23
C VAL A 35 -3.40 -9.52 -3.28
N PRO A 36 -3.67 -9.96 -4.54
CA PRO A 36 -2.69 -9.85 -5.62
C PRO A 36 -2.17 -8.43 -5.78
N TRP A 37 -0.85 -8.29 -5.97
CA TRP A 37 -0.21 -6.99 -6.15
C TRP A 37 -0.30 -6.53 -7.61
N GLU A 38 -1.48 -6.09 -8.03
CA GLU A 38 -1.80 -5.71 -9.40
C GLU A 38 -2.50 -4.35 -9.46
N ALA A 39 -2.43 -3.66 -10.60
CA ALA A 39 -3.13 -2.40 -10.76
C ALA A 39 -4.65 -2.62 -10.61
N GLY A 40 -5.30 -1.78 -9.80
CA GLY A 40 -6.71 -1.92 -9.43
C GLY A 40 -6.96 -2.67 -8.12
N SER A 41 -5.98 -3.42 -7.62
CA SER A 41 -6.10 -4.08 -6.31
C SER A 41 -6.25 -3.08 -5.18
N GLU A 42 -7.12 -3.41 -4.22
CA GLU A 42 -7.41 -2.61 -3.03
C GLU A 42 -7.31 -3.49 -1.80
N GLY A 43 -6.72 -2.96 -0.72
CA GLY A 43 -6.56 -3.69 0.53
C GLY A 43 -5.94 -2.84 1.62
N GLU A 44 -5.82 -3.41 2.81
CA GLU A 44 -5.05 -2.84 3.90
C GLU A 44 -3.56 -3.02 3.65
N LEU A 45 -2.80 -1.95 3.85
CA LEU A 45 -1.36 -1.99 3.73
C LEU A 45 -0.71 -2.67 4.94
N VAL A 46 0.05 -3.72 4.67
CA VAL A 46 0.89 -4.41 5.65
C VAL A 46 2.35 -4.23 5.27
N LEU A 47 3.19 -3.90 6.25
CA LEU A 47 4.62 -3.66 6.05
C LEU A 47 5.46 -4.61 6.90
N THR A 48 6.46 -5.20 6.26
CA THR A 48 7.52 -5.98 6.91
C THR A 48 8.86 -5.31 6.66
N HIS A 49 9.57 -4.90 7.71
CA HIS A 49 10.91 -4.33 7.57
C HIS A 49 11.94 -5.43 7.27
N LEU A 50 12.77 -5.22 6.23
CA LEU A 50 13.79 -6.17 5.80
C LEU A 50 15.21 -5.77 6.24
N ASP A 51 15.44 -4.48 6.50
CA ASP A 51 16.78 -3.92 6.76
C ASP A 51 16.79 -3.03 8.02
N ARG A 52 16.43 -3.63 9.17
CA ARG A 52 16.37 -2.96 10.49
C ARG A 52 16.78 -3.91 11.60
N GLU A 53 17.48 -3.39 12.62
CA GLU A 53 17.83 -4.11 13.85
C GLU A 53 16.59 -4.40 14.73
N CYS A 54 15.63 -3.47 14.76
CA CYS A 54 14.29 -3.70 15.32
C CYS A 54 13.32 -4.03 14.18
N GLN A 55 12.95 -5.30 14.07
CA GLN A 55 12.07 -5.79 13.01
C GLN A 55 10.60 -5.60 13.36
N LEU A 56 9.86 -4.95 12.46
CA LEU A 56 8.40 -5.01 12.42
C LEU A 56 8.01 -6.04 11.36
N LEU A 57 7.37 -7.13 11.80
CA LEU A 57 6.89 -8.20 10.94
C LEU A 57 5.38 -8.06 10.75
N ARG A 58 4.92 -8.05 9.50
CA ARG A 58 3.50 -7.92 9.12
C ARG A 58 2.75 -6.83 9.92
N PHE A 59 3.37 -5.66 10.07
CA PHE A 59 2.75 -4.53 10.74
C PHE A 59 1.58 -4.00 9.90
N ARG A 60 0.36 -4.16 10.43
CA ARG A 60 -0.89 -3.64 9.88
C ARG A 60 -0.98 -2.14 10.11
N THR A 61 -0.91 -1.34 9.05
CA THR A 61 -0.91 0.12 9.16
C THR A 61 -2.30 0.69 9.44
N GLY A 62 -3.37 -0.08 9.17
CA GLY A 62 -4.75 0.40 9.17
C GLY A 62 -5.11 1.27 7.97
N ASP A 63 -4.18 1.50 7.04
CA ASP A 63 -4.41 2.30 5.84
C ASP A 63 -4.96 1.43 4.72
N ILE A 64 -6.13 1.80 4.17
CA ILE A 64 -6.63 1.19 2.93
C ILE A 64 -6.08 1.96 1.74
N VAL A 65 -5.55 1.22 0.79
CA VAL A 65 -4.89 1.76 -0.40
C VAL A 65 -5.36 1.00 -1.63
N ARG A 66 -5.38 1.69 -2.77
CA ARG A 66 -5.61 1.08 -4.08
C ARG A 66 -4.39 1.30 -4.97
N LEU A 67 -3.88 0.22 -5.54
CA LEU A 67 -2.78 0.28 -6.50
C LEU A 67 -3.29 0.91 -7.79
N THR A 68 -2.70 2.02 -8.21
CA THR A 68 -3.08 2.66 -9.48
C THR A 68 -2.20 2.19 -10.62
N ALA A 69 -0.93 1.92 -10.33
CA ALA A 69 0.01 1.39 -11.30
C ALA A 69 1.13 0.63 -10.58
N THR A 70 1.43 -0.56 -11.08
CA THR A 70 2.56 -1.39 -10.62
C THR A 70 3.78 -1.30 -11.53
N GLU A 71 3.60 -0.72 -12.73
CA GLU A 71 4.62 -0.43 -13.72
C GLU A 71 5.44 0.82 -13.38
N ARG A 72 6.49 1.09 -14.17
CA ARG A 72 7.35 2.26 -13.95
C ARG A 72 6.57 3.55 -14.15
N CYS A 73 6.52 4.38 -13.12
CA CYS A 73 5.97 5.72 -13.22
C CYS A 73 6.89 6.65 -14.00
N GLY A 74 6.32 7.54 -14.82
CA GLY A 74 7.04 8.58 -15.55
C GLY A 74 7.65 9.68 -14.67
N CYS A 75 7.48 9.62 -13.35
CA CYS A 75 8.05 10.57 -12.38
C CYS A 75 9.57 10.41 -12.14
N GLY A 76 10.22 9.49 -12.86
CA GLY A 76 11.67 9.27 -12.84
C GLY A 76 12.21 8.52 -11.61
N ALA A 77 11.36 8.14 -10.67
CA ALA A 77 11.78 7.29 -9.56
C ALA A 77 11.88 5.82 -10.03
N LEU A 78 13.11 5.30 -10.08
CA LEU A 78 13.33 3.87 -10.30
C LEU A 78 12.68 3.08 -9.17
N ARG A 79 11.86 2.08 -9.52
CA ARG A 79 11.21 1.13 -8.59
C ARG A 79 10.11 1.70 -7.69
N SER A 80 9.71 2.96 -7.87
CA SER A 80 8.53 3.48 -7.17
C SER A 80 7.24 2.94 -7.78
N ARG A 81 6.35 2.41 -6.94
CA ARG A 81 5.00 1.97 -7.34
C ARG A 81 3.97 3.03 -6.97
N CYS A 82 2.97 3.22 -7.83
CA CYS A 82 1.93 4.23 -7.64
C CYS A 82 0.65 3.61 -7.06
N TRP A 83 0.06 4.35 -6.13
CA TRP A 83 -1.15 3.98 -5.43
C TRP A 83 -1.75 5.22 -4.79
N HIS A 84 -3.03 5.21 -4.44
CA HIS A 84 -3.60 6.25 -3.61
C HIS A 84 -4.23 5.64 -2.37
N ARG A 85 -4.21 6.42 -1.28
CA ARG A 85 -4.98 6.10 -0.09
C ARG A 85 -6.46 6.23 -0.44
N VAL A 86 -7.25 5.22 -0.15
CA VAL A 86 -8.71 5.28 -0.27
C VAL A 86 -9.32 5.58 1.10
N PRO A 87 -10.51 6.18 1.16
CA PRO A 87 -11.25 6.28 2.41
C PRO A 87 -11.41 4.87 2.99
N LEU A 88 -11.09 4.71 4.28
CA LEU A 88 -11.26 3.45 5.00
C LEU A 88 -12.73 3.00 4.88
N ARG A 89 -13.00 2.01 4.04
CA ARG A 89 -14.29 1.32 3.95
C ARG A 89 -14.21 0.05 4.78
N VAL A 90 -14.23 0.18 6.10
CA VAL A 90 -14.50 -0.99 6.94
C VAL A 90 -15.96 -1.36 6.69
N PRO A 91 -16.30 -2.61 6.29
CA PRO A 91 -17.63 -3.10 6.53
C PRO A 91 -17.88 -2.90 8.02
N ARG A 92 -18.94 -2.16 8.41
CA ARG A 92 -19.37 -2.20 9.80
C ARG A 92 -19.69 -3.67 10.08
N ALA A 93 -18.81 -4.37 10.79
CA ALA A 93 -19.20 -5.56 11.50
C ALA A 93 -20.29 -5.10 12.47
N ARG A 94 -21.56 -5.30 12.09
CA ARG A 94 -22.66 -5.14 13.01
C ARG A 94 -22.45 -6.25 14.04
N PRO A 95 -22.20 -5.95 15.33
CA PRO A 95 -22.16 -7.02 16.32
C PRO A 95 -23.51 -7.73 16.25
N ALA A 96 -23.47 -9.05 16.11
CA ALA A 96 -24.65 -9.89 16.26
C ALA A 96 -25.13 -9.71 17.71
N GLY A 97 -26.27 -9.06 17.86
CA GLY A 97 -26.98 -8.83 19.12
C GLY A 97 -28.45 -8.63 18.80
#